data_AF-A0A7X9W6H4-F1
#
_entry.id   AF-A0A7X9W6H4-F1
#
_cell.length_a   1.000
_cell.length_b   1.000
_cell.length_c   1.000
_cell.angle_alpha   90.00
_cell.angle_beta   90.00
_cell.angle_gamma   90.00
#
_symmetry.space_group_name_H-M   'P 1'
#
loop_
_entity.id
_entity.type
_entity.pdbx_description
1 polymer ?
#
loop_
_entity_poly.entity_id
_entity_poly.type
_entity_poly.pdbx_seq_one_letter_code
_entity_poly.pdbx_strand_id
1 'polypeptide(L)'
;MTLTRAVLSAFLLCAVLGGFALPANAACSDKKILSMSDEGKSVKAIAKACNMPAAKVRAVVESDDAGEDATASAPAPAPTVKKLPSGAGLASCDCQGTVPYGDKAPELRCQSGVSIATPCAGYCPPRGVAPWRRVCS
;
A
#
# COMPACT_ATOMS: atom_id res chain seq x y z
N MET A 1 -60.08 33.16 10.05
CA MET A 1 -60.29 33.07 11.51
C MET A 1 -59.28 32.07 12.08
N THR A 2 -58.50 32.51 13.09
CA THR A 2 -57.81 31.74 14.17
C THR A 2 -56.85 30.62 13.74
N LEU A 3 -55.51 30.76 13.76
CA LEU A 3 -54.55 31.10 14.83
C LEU A 3 -54.64 30.23 16.11
N THR A 4 -53.51 29.54 16.38
CA THR A 4 -52.99 29.09 17.69
C THR A 4 -53.72 28.01 18.49
N ARG A 5 -53.13 26.80 18.50
CA ARG A 5 -52.89 26.03 19.73
C ARG A 5 -51.67 25.12 19.47
N ALA A 6 -50.49 25.63 19.82
CA ALA A 6 -49.69 25.07 20.93
C ALA A 6 -49.29 23.61 20.64
N VAL A 7 -48.09 23.35 20.11
CA VAL A 7 -46.82 23.33 20.87
C VAL A 7 -46.94 22.38 22.07
N LEU A 8 -45.97 21.46 22.16
CA LEU A 8 -45.76 20.39 23.15
C LEU A 8 -46.39 19.04 22.80
N SER A 9 -45.65 18.21 22.05
CA SER A 9 -44.86 17.12 22.65
C SER A 9 -44.46 16.08 21.60
N ALA A 10 -43.26 15.50 21.76
CA ALA A 10 -42.68 14.39 20.99
C ALA A 10 -41.82 14.76 19.75
N PHE A 11 -40.91 15.72 19.93
CA PHE A 11 -39.51 15.40 19.58
C PHE A 11 -39.10 14.21 20.44
N LEU A 12 -39.08 13.00 19.87
CA LEU A 12 -38.08 11.95 20.07
C LEU A 12 -38.63 10.60 19.57
N LEU A 13 -37.73 9.85 18.95
CA LEU A 13 -37.71 8.38 18.92
C LEU A 13 -38.73 7.69 18.01
N CYS A 14 -38.38 7.58 16.74
CA CYS A 14 -37.81 6.35 16.19
C CYS A 14 -37.91 6.39 14.66
N ALA A 15 -36.95 7.06 14.05
CA ALA A 15 -36.52 6.80 12.68
C ALA A 15 -35.88 5.40 12.59
N VAL A 16 -36.65 4.35 12.92
CA VAL A 16 -36.22 2.95 12.89
C VAL A 16 -37.26 2.14 12.13
N LEU A 17 -37.59 2.57 10.91
CA LEU A 17 -38.26 1.73 9.90
C LEU A 17 -37.90 2.28 8.53
N GLY A 18 -36.69 1.91 8.09
CA GLY A 18 -36.16 2.23 6.77
C GLY A 18 -35.20 1.15 6.31
N GLY A 19 -35.75 0.09 5.72
CA GLY A 19 -35.13 -0.56 4.57
C GLY A 19 -34.14 -1.70 4.81
N PHE A 20 -34.59 -2.92 4.47
CA PHE A 20 -33.92 -3.89 3.58
C PHE A 20 -32.39 -4.10 3.72
N ALA A 21 -31.97 -5.32 4.07
CA ALA A 21 -31.59 -6.33 3.06
C ALA A 21 -30.98 -7.60 3.70
N LEU A 22 -31.24 -8.71 3.02
CA LEU A 22 -30.89 -10.10 3.27
C LEU A 22 -29.38 -10.37 3.52
N PRO A 23 -29.03 -11.55 4.08
CA PRO A 23 -27.65 -12.04 4.17
C PRO A 23 -27.14 -12.45 2.78
N ALA A 24 -26.87 -11.47 1.93
CA ALA A 24 -25.92 -11.66 0.85
C ALA A 24 -24.52 -11.45 1.45
N ASN A 25 -23.60 -12.39 1.23
CA ASN A 25 -22.16 -12.18 1.43
C ASN A 25 -21.64 -11.16 0.40
N ALA A 26 -22.25 -9.98 0.37
CA ALA A 26 -21.80 -8.83 -0.38
C ALA A 26 -21.04 -7.96 0.62
N ALA A 27 -19.73 -7.92 0.48
CA ALA A 27 -18.91 -6.91 1.15
C ALA A 27 -19.59 -5.53 0.95
N CYS A 28 -19.73 -4.74 2.00
CA CYS A 28 -20.28 -3.38 1.87
C CYS A 28 -19.55 -2.62 0.77
N SER A 29 -20.30 -1.82 0.00
CA SER A 29 -19.70 -0.86 -0.91
C SER A 29 -19.00 0.25 -0.12
N ASP A 30 -17.96 0.84 -0.72
CA ASP A 30 -17.14 1.87 -0.08
C ASP A 30 -17.99 3.07 0.38
N LYS A 31 -18.98 3.47 -0.43
CA LYS A 31 -19.99 4.50 -0.08
C LYS A 31 -20.74 4.20 1.22
N LYS A 32 -21.04 2.93 1.51
CA LYS A 32 -21.72 2.54 2.75
C LYS A 32 -20.76 2.51 3.95
N ILE A 33 -19.49 2.17 3.73
CA ILE A 33 -18.45 2.24 4.75
C ILE A 33 -18.26 3.69 5.21
N LEU A 34 -18.17 4.62 4.26
CA LEU A 34 -18.04 6.06 4.54
C LEU A 34 -19.24 6.59 5.31
N SER A 35 -20.47 6.33 4.83
CA SER A 35 -21.68 6.71 5.54
C SER A 35 -21.75 6.15 6.97
N MET A 36 -21.25 4.93 7.22
CA MET A 36 -21.19 4.39 8.58
C MET A 36 -20.09 5.03 9.42
N SER A 37 -18.99 5.46 8.81
CA SER A 37 -17.91 6.20 9.46
C SER A 37 -18.35 7.60 9.85
N ASP A 38 -19.06 8.32 8.97
CA ASP A 38 -19.65 9.64 9.21
C ASP A 38 -20.67 9.60 10.36
N GLU A 39 -21.41 8.49 10.49
CA GLU A 39 -22.29 8.22 11.62
C GLU A 39 -21.54 7.97 12.95
N GLY A 40 -20.20 8.03 12.95
CA GLY A 40 -19.34 7.84 14.12
C GLY A 40 -19.14 6.38 14.51
N LYS A 41 -19.49 5.41 13.66
CA LYS A 41 -19.30 4.00 13.98
C LYS A 41 -17.82 3.65 13.87
N SER A 42 -17.31 2.98 14.90
CA SER A 42 -15.92 2.53 14.88
C SER A 42 -15.65 1.57 13.72
N VAL A 43 -14.44 1.64 13.15
CA VAL A 43 -13.93 0.74 12.11
C VAL A 43 -14.21 -0.74 12.41
N LYS A 44 -14.12 -1.15 13.68
CA LYS A 44 -14.36 -2.54 14.12
C LYS A 44 -15.85 -2.93 14.02
N ALA A 45 -16.75 -1.99 14.29
CA ALA A 45 -18.19 -2.20 14.13
C ALA A 45 -18.59 -2.26 12.65
N ILE A 46 -18.00 -1.41 11.80
CA ILE A 46 -18.22 -1.41 10.35
C ILE A 46 -17.69 -2.71 9.74
N ALA A 47 -16.46 -3.12 10.10
CA ALA A 47 -15.86 -4.38 9.65
C ALA A 47 -16.74 -5.59 9.95
N LYS A 48 -17.34 -5.62 11.15
CA LYS A 48 -18.25 -6.69 11.57
C LYS A 48 -19.60 -6.63 10.84
N ALA A 49 -20.14 -5.43 10.62
CA ALA A 49 -21.39 -5.24 9.87
C ALA A 49 -21.25 -5.59 8.38
N CYS A 50 -20.06 -5.37 7.83
CA CYS A 50 -19.74 -5.53 6.41
C CYS A 50 -18.97 -6.83 6.08
N ASN A 51 -18.77 -7.68 7.09
CA ASN A 51 -17.99 -8.93 7.04
C ASN A 51 -16.67 -8.77 6.26
N MET A 52 -15.93 -7.71 6.57
CA MET A 52 -14.69 -7.33 5.90
C MET A 52 -13.58 -7.07 6.91
N PRO A 53 -12.30 -7.23 6.52
CA PRO A 53 -11.20 -6.96 7.42
C PRO A 53 -11.15 -5.47 7.78
N ALA A 54 -10.86 -5.17 9.05
CA ALA A 54 -10.75 -3.81 9.55
C ALA A 54 -9.72 -2.96 8.79
N ALA A 55 -8.69 -3.58 8.20
CA ALA A 55 -7.72 -2.91 7.34
C ALA A 55 -8.37 -2.31 6.08
N LYS A 56 -9.33 -3.01 5.48
CA LYS A 56 -10.04 -2.54 4.27
C LYS A 56 -11.01 -1.39 4.59
N VAL A 57 -11.68 -1.46 5.74
CA VAL A 57 -12.52 -0.36 6.24
C VAL A 57 -11.71 0.90 6.49
N ARG A 58 -10.53 0.77 7.14
CA ARG A 58 -9.64 1.92 7.39
C ARG A 58 -9.19 2.58 6.10
N ALA A 59 -8.76 1.79 5.11
CA ALA A 59 -8.31 2.31 3.83
C ALA A 59 -9.39 3.14 3.13
N VAL A 60 -10.66 2.71 3.20
CA VAL A 60 -11.77 3.44 2.60
C VAL A 60 -12.05 4.75 3.34
N VAL A 61 -12.10 4.72 4.67
CA VAL A 61 -12.34 5.94 5.50
C VAL A 61 -11.21 6.97 5.33
N GLU A 62 -9.96 6.51 5.31
CA GLU A 62 -8.78 7.37 5.16
C GLU A 62 -8.66 7.96 3.74
N SER A 63 -9.32 7.35 2.75
CA SER A 63 -9.37 7.88 1.38
C SER A 63 -10.37 9.03 1.19
N ASP A 64 -11.32 9.23 2.10
CA ASP A 64 -12.35 10.29 2.02
C ASP A 64 -11.92 11.60 2.74
N ASP A 65 -11.21 11.48 3.86
CA ASP A 65 -10.56 12.62 4.55
C ASP A 65 -9.47 13.30 3.70
N ALA A 66 -9.02 12.66 2.62
CA ALA A 66 -8.06 13.18 1.65
C ALA A 66 -8.73 13.89 0.46
N GLY A 67 -9.83 14.61 0.69
CA GLY A 67 -10.58 15.32 -0.35
C GLY A 67 -9.81 16.48 -1.01
N GLU A 68 -9.63 16.35 -2.33
CA GLU A 68 -9.42 17.43 -3.33
C GLU A 68 -8.04 18.10 -3.41
N ASP A 69 -6.99 17.32 -3.70
CA ASP A 69 -5.91 17.78 -4.60
C ASP A 69 -5.97 16.97 -5.89
N ALA A 70 -6.78 17.45 -6.84
CA ALA A 70 -6.76 16.97 -8.22
C ALA A 70 -5.45 17.39 -8.89
N THR A 71 -4.34 16.71 -8.57
CA THR A 71 -3.19 16.64 -9.47
C THR A 71 -3.30 15.34 -10.24
N ALA A 72 -3.62 15.46 -11.53
CA ALA A 72 -3.41 14.41 -12.50
C ALA A 72 -2.00 13.79 -12.33
N SER A 73 -1.93 12.46 -12.29
CA SER A 73 -0.71 11.65 -12.29
C SER A 73 0.23 11.84 -11.10
N ALA A 74 0.06 11.01 -10.08
CA ALA A 74 1.22 10.42 -9.41
C ALA A 74 0.83 9.03 -8.89
N PRO A 75 1.45 7.93 -9.37
CA PRO A 75 1.39 6.70 -8.60
C PRO A 75 1.84 7.06 -7.19
N ALA A 76 1.07 6.62 -6.18
CA ALA A 76 1.54 6.58 -4.80
C ALA A 76 3.04 6.24 -4.83
N PRO A 77 3.92 6.93 -4.09
CA PRO A 77 5.24 6.38 -3.88
C PRO A 77 4.99 5.06 -3.14
N ALA A 78 4.81 3.99 -3.93
CA ALA A 78 5.14 2.63 -3.58
C ALA A 78 6.38 2.78 -2.72
N PRO A 79 6.40 2.19 -1.51
CA PRO A 79 7.50 2.38 -0.58
C PRO A 79 8.72 2.33 -1.45
N THR A 80 9.40 3.46 -1.60
CA THR A 80 10.49 3.54 -2.57
C THR A 80 11.49 2.62 -1.91
N VAL A 81 11.41 1.32 -2.24
CA VAL A 81 12.44 0.35 -2.06
C VAL A 81 13.53 1.08 -2.79
N LYS A 82 14.39 1.75 -2.01
CA LYS A 82 15.40 2.66 -2.50
C LYS A 82 16.30 1.77 -3.31
N LYS A 83 15.91 1.58 -4.57
CA LYS A 83 16.57 0.70 -5.50
C LYS A 83 17.96 1.24 -5.59
N LEU A 84 18.92 0.34 -5.54
CA LEU A 84 20.31 0.67 -5.49
C LEU A 84 20.66 1.49 -6.75
N PRO A 85 21.31 2.66 -6.60
CA PRO A 85 21.76 3.45 -7.73
C PRO A 85 22.84 2.68 -8.52
N SER A 86 23.09 3.08 -9.75
CA SER A 86 24.18 2.52 -10.55
C SER A 86 25.52 2.64 -9.79
N GLY A 87 26.33 1.59 -9.85
CA GLY A 87 27.58 1.44 -9.12
C GLY A 87 27.45 0.88 -7.70
N ALA A 88 26.23 0.79 -7.14
CA ALA A 88 26.05 0.22 -5.81
C ALA A 88 26.31 -1.29 -5.80
N GLY A 89 27.11 -1.75 -4.84
CA GLY A 89 27.45 -3.17 -4.69
C GLY A 89 26.27 -3.97 -4.15
N LEU A 90 25.95 -5.08 -4.82
CA LEU A 90 24.88 -6.00 -4.42
C LEU A 90 25.33 -7.03 -3.40
N ALA A 91 26.61 -7.40 -3.50
CA ALA A 91 27.31 -8.36 -2.66
C ALA A 91 28.76 -7.91 -2.46
N SER A 92 29.39 -8.47 -1.43
CA SER A 92 30.84 -8.44 -1.25
C SER A 92 31.56 -9.17 -2.37
N CYS A 93 32.88 -9.04 -2.44
CA CYS A 93 33.69 -9.74 -3.43
C CYS A 93 33.63 -11.25 -3.23
N ASP A 94 33.22 -11.96 -4.28
CA ASP A 94 33.07 -13.40 -4.36
C ASP A 94 34.28 -14.07 -5.01
N CYS A 95 34.61 -15.26 -4.49
CA CYS A 95 35.68 -16.13 -4.96
C CYS A 95 35.18 -17.41 -5.65
N GLN A 96 33.86 -17.52 -5.92
CA GLN A 96 33.24 -18.77 -6.40
C GLN A 96 33.55 -19.13 -7.86
N GLY A 97 34.48 -18.44 -8.52
CA GLY A 97 34.91 -18.74 -9.88
C GLY A 97 35.30 -17.49 -10.65
N THR A 98 35.55 -17.66 -11.95
CA THR A 98 35.86 -16.55 -12.85
C THR A 98 34.58 -16.09 -13.53
N VAL A 99 34.20 -14.83 -13.34
CA VAL A 99 33.09 -14.21 -14.07
C VAL A 99 33.65 -13.18 -15.04
N PRO A 100 33.21 -13.15 -16.31
CA PRO A 100 33.66 -12.16 -17.27
C PRO A 100 33.32 -10.75 -16.80
N TYR A 101 34.27 -9.82 -16.94
CA TYR A 101 34.01 -8.42 -16.62
C TYR A 101 32.88 -7.87 -17.51
N GLY A 102 31.94 -7.14 -16.89
CA GLY A 102 30.80 -6.54 -17.57
C GLY A 102 29.64 -7.50 -17.82
N ASP A 103 29.73 -8.77 -17.39
CA ASP A 103 28.62 -9.73 -17.49
C ASP A 103 27.36 -9.18 -16.80
N LYS A 104 26.25 -9.12 -17.55
CA LYS A 104 24.98 -8.52 -17.10
C LYS A 104 24.04 -9.61 -16.59
N ALA A 105 23.45 -9.40 -15.41
CA ALA A 105 22.41 -10.27 -14.86
C ALA A 105 21.21 -9.45 -14.36
N PRO A 106 19.97 -9.98 -14.49
CA PRO A 106 18.78 -9.32 -13.96
C PRO A 106 18.84 -9.20 -12.44
N GLU A 107 18.60 -8.00 -11.93
CA GLU A 107 18.67 -7.69 -10.49
C GLU A 107 17.58 -6.70 -10.10
N LEU A 108 16.59 -7.18 -9.34
CA LEU A 108 15.43 -6.41 -8.91
C LEU A 108 15.79 -5.32 -7.88
N ARG A 109 16.93 -5.49 -7.21
CA ARG A 109 17.45 -4.51 -6.23
C ARG A 109 18.02 -3.26 -6.90
N CYS A 110 18.42 -3.33 -8.17
CA CYS A 110 18.99 -2.20 -8.91
C CYS A 110 17.91 -1.32 -9.55
N GLN A 111 18.18 -0.02 -9.65
CA GLN A 111 17.27 0.91 -10.35
C GLN A 111 17.10 0.54 -11.82
N SER A 112 18.20 0.19 -12.48
CA SER A 112 18.23 -0.28 -13.87
C SER A 112 17.66 -1.68 -14.07
N GLY A 113 17.38 -2.41 -12.98
CA GLY A 113 16.97 -3.81 -13.05
C GLY A 113 18.09 -4.77 -13.48
N VAL A 114 19.32 -4.28 -13.60
CA VAL A 114 20.48 -5.05 -14.10
C VAL A 114 21.70 -4.81 -13.21
N SER A 115 22.47 -5.87 -13.01
CA SER A 115 23.77 -5.84 -12.36
C SER A 115 24.88 -6.22 -13.34
N ILE A 116 26.07 -5.68 -13.16
CA ILE A 116 27.28 -6.03 -13.91
C ILE A 116 28.33 -6.65 -13.00
N ALA A 117 29.02 -7.68 -13.49
CA ALA A 117 30.19 -8.22 -12.81
C ALA A 117 31.39 -7.26 -12.94
N THR A 118 31.95 -6.87 -11.81
CA THR A 118 33.09 -5.95 -11.70
C THR A 118 34.21 -6.60 -10.90
N PRO A 119 35.49 -6.51 -11.32
CA PRO A 119 36.59 -7.05 -10.55
C PRO A 119 36.72 -6.33 -9.21
N CYS A 120 37.13 -7.09 -8.21
CA CYS A 120 37.53 -6.59 -6.91
C CYS A 120 39.05 -6.59 -6.78
N ALA A 121 39.55 -5.68 -5.95
CA ALA A 121 40.91 -5.79 -5.47
C ALA A 121 41.02 -7.01 -4.54
N GLY A 122 42.05 -7.83 -4.74
CA GLY A 122 42.31 -9.00 -3.91
C GLY A 122 42.69 -10.22 -4.73
N TYR A 123 42.77 -11.37 -4.05
CA TYR A 123 43.20 -12.64 -4.63
C TYR A 123 42.48 -13.79 -3.93
N CYS A 124 41.90 -14.71 -4.71
CA CYS A 124 41.20 -15.88 -4.19
C CYS A 124 42.10 -17.13 -4.25
N PRO A 125 42.58 -17.67 -3.11
CA PRO A 125 43.32 -18.93 -3.08
C PRO A 125 42.41 -20.14 -3.29
N PRO A 126 42.94 -21.30 -3.76
CA PRO A 126 44.34 -21.58 -4.16
C PRO A 126 44.61 -21.33 -5.65
N ARG A 127 43.57 -21.10 -6.47
CA ARG A 127 43.67 -20.98 -7.93
C ARG A 127 44.10 -19.59 -8.40
N GLY A 128 44.09 -18.60 -7.52
CA GLY A 128 44.52 -17.26 -7.81
C GLY A 128 43.66 -16.47 -8.77
N VAL A 129 42.37 -16.75 -8.73
CA VAL A 129 41.40 -16.02 -9.53
C VAL A 129 41.18 -14.64 -8.90
N ALA A 130 41.08 -13.62 -9.75
CA ALA A 130 40.70 -12.29 -9.29
C ALA A 130 39.27 -12.34 -8.72
N PRO A 131 39.05 -11.90 -7.48
CA PRO A 131 37.71 -11.82 -6.92
C PRO A 131 36.86 -10.87 -7.77
N TRP A 132 35.55 -11.12 -7.81
CA TRP A 132 34.60 -10.28 -8.53
C TRP A 132 33.41 -9.97 -7.64
N ARG A 133 32.65 -8.93 -7.97
CA ARG A 133 31.38 -8.62 -7.32
C ARG A 133 30.37 -8.17 -8.35
N ARG A 134 29.09 -8.22 -7.99
CA ARG A 134 28.02 -7.61 -8.79
C ARG A 134 27.74 -6.22 -8.28
N VAL A 135 27.67 -5.26 -9.19
CA VAL A 135 27.25 -3.88 -8.91
C VAL A 135 26.08 -3.52 -9.82
N CYS A 136 25.20 -2.63 -9.39
CA CYS A 136 24.13 -2.14 -10.25
C CYS A 136 24.70 -1.39 -11.46
N SER A 137 24.11 -1.63 -12.64
CA SER A 137 24.50 -0.95 -13.89
C SER A 137 23.70 0.32 -14.12
#